data_AF-A0A151IXI3-F1
#
_entry.id   AF-A0A151IXI3-F1
#
_cell.length_a   1.000
_cell.length_b   1.000
_cell.length_c   1.000
_cell.angle_alpha   90.00
_cell.angle_beta   90.00
_cell.angle_gamma   90.00
#
_symmetry.space_group_name_H-M   'P 1'
#
loop_
_entity.id
_entity.type
_entity.pdbx_description
1 polymer ?
#
loop_
_entity_poly.entity_id
_entity_poly.type
_entity_poly.pdbx_seq_one_letter_code
_entity_poly.pdbx_strand_id
1 'polypeptide(L)'
;MEMSAGNYEVAWNILKNRFENKCVLVHHHIQALIEFPVMQRESSAGLRQLLDHTEKHVRALRKLGEPTGQWGTILVHIITAKFDNITKREWENKASAREVATYEQFIDFTIDRCVMLETLQLDKSKSAKSQSNDPKSINVNKKSVAAVTAEARPDECLACSQGKHRLYSLSDFPQFNSSGER
;
A
#
# COMPACT_ATOMS: atom_id res chain seq x y z
N MET A 1 0.39 17.51 -49.28
CA MET A 1 0.81 16.10 -49.17
C MET A 1 -0.44 15.31 -48.80
N GLU A 2 -1.05 14.70 -49.81
CA GLU A 2 -2.37 14.07 -49.73
C GLU A 2 -2.32 12.86 -48.78
N MET A 3 -3.26 12.79 -47.84
CA MET A 3 -3.44 11.64 -46.96
C MET A 3 -4.15 10.52 -47.74
N SER A 4 -3.38 9.77 -48.54
CA SER A 4 -3.86 8.52 -49.14
C SER A 4 -3.92 7.41 -48.09
N ALA A 5 -4.85 6.45 -48.23
CA ALA A 5 -5.02 5.31 -47.31
C ALA A 5 -3.71 4.53 -47.06
N GLY A 6 -2.80 4.47 -48.06
CA GLY A 6 -1.49 3.85 -47.92
C GLY A 6 -0.54 4.57 -46.97
N ASN A 7 -0.67 5.90 -46.80
CA ASN A 7 0.14 6.65 -45.85
C ASN A 7 -0.33 6.45 -44.41
N TYR A 8 -1.63 6.22 -44.21
CA TYR A 8 -2.20 5.90 -42.90
C TYR A 8 -1.75 4.52 -42.43
N GLU A 9 -1.73 3.52 -43.31
CA GLU A 9 -1.29 2.16 -42.97
C GLU A 9 0.20 2.12 -42.58
N VAL A 10 1.04 2.86 -43.30
CA VAL A 10 2.47 3.01 -42.95
C VAL A 10 2.64 3.72 -41.61
N ALA A 11 1.95 4.83 -41.37
CA ALA A 11 2.01 5.56 -40.11
C ALA A 11 1.48 4.71 -38.93
N TRP A 12 0.39 3.97 -39.14
CA TRP A 12 -0.18 3.03 -38.18
C TRP A 12 0.78 1.90 -37.86
N ASN A 13 1.46 1.34 -38.87
CA ASN A 13 2.43 0.27 -38.66
C ASN A 13 3.69 0.78 -37.93
N ILE A 14 4.16 2.01 -38.20
CA ILE A 14 5.25 2.64 -37.45
C ILE A 14 4.84 2.86 -35.98
N LEU A 15 3.62 3.35 -35.74
CA LEU A 15 3.06 3.51 -34.40
C LEU A 15 2.99 2.15 -33.69
N LYS A 16 2.46 1.14 -34.37
CA LYS A 16 2.37 -0.24 -33.89
C LYS A 16 3.74 -0.81 -33.56
N ASN A 17 4.74 -0.64 -34.41
CA ASN A 17 6.09 -1.15 -34.16
C ASN A 17 6.78 -0.42 -33.00
N ARG A 18 6.55 0.89 -32.87
CA ARG A 18 7.14 1.72 -31.81
C ARG A 18 6.48 1.49 -30.44
N PHE A 19 5.17 1.26 -30.41
CA PHE A 19 4.38 1.18 -29.16
C PHE A 19 3.89 -0.22 -28.80
N GLU A 20 3.79 -1.15 -29.75
CA GLU A 20 3.46 -2.57 -29.55
C GLU A 20 4.67 -3.48 -29.75
N ASN A 21 5.85 -3.11 -29.21
CA ASN A 21 6.94 -4.08 -29.11
C ASN A 21 6.56 -5.13 -28.05
N LYS A 22 5.80 -6.15 -28.49
CA LYS A 22 5.25 -7.20 -27.64
C LYS A 22 6.33 -7.89 -26.82
N CYS A 23 7.52 -8.11 -27.39
CA CYS A 23 8.64 -8.72 -26.68
C CYS A 23 9.09 -7.88 -25.48
N VAL A 24 9.25 -6.56 -25.68
CA VAL A 24 9.60 -5.64 -24.59
C VAL A 24 8.51 -5.59 -23.52
N LEU A 25 7.23 -5.59 -23.92
CA LEU A 25 6.11 -5.58 -22.98
C LEU A 25 6.03 -6.88 -22.16
N VAL A 26 6.19 -8.03 -22.82
CA VAL A 26 6.24 -9.33 -22.15
C VAL A 26 7.38 -9.35 -21.13
N HIS A 27 8.58 -8.94 -21.54
CA HIS A 27 9.73 -8.86 -20.64
C HIS A 27 9.47 -7.94 -19.45
N HIS A 28 8.91 -6.75 -19.70
CA HIS A 28 8.55 -5.80 -18.64
C HIS A 28 7.60 -6.42 -17.61
N HIS A 29 6.54 -7.11 -18.05
CA HIS A 29 5.59 -7.71 -17.12
C HIS A 29 6.17 -8.90 -16.35
N ILE A 30 7.01 -9.73 -16.99
CA ILE A 30 7.71 -10.85 -16.32
C ILE A 30 8.69 -10.30 -15.28
N GLN A 31 9.50 -9.32 -15.66
CA GLN A 31 10.47 -8.69 -14.76
C GLN A 31 9.77 -8.06 -13.55
N ALA A 32 8.64 -7.37 -13.75
CA ALA A 32 7.86 -6.81 -12.65
C ALA A 32 7.31 -7.87 -11.67
N LEU A 33 6.98 -9.08 -12.14
CA LEU A 33 6.61 -10.19 -11.24
C LEU A 33 7.80 -10.64 -10.38
N ILE A 34 8.98 -10.76 -11.01
CA ILE A 34 10.21 -11.24 -10.37
C ILE A 34 10.77 -10.19 -9.39
N GLU A 35 10.67 -8.91 -9.71
CA GLU A 35 11.27 -7.81 -8.93
C GLU A 35 10.38 -7.30 -7.81
N PHE A 36 9.17 -7.85 -7.63
CA PHE A 36 8.34 -7.49 -6.49
C PHE A 36 9.14 -7.66 -5.17
N PRO A 37 9.13 -6.68 -4.25
CA PRO A 37 9.97 -6.71 -3.06
C PRO A 37 9.54 -7.81 -2.09
N VAL A 38 10.52 -8.44 -1.42
CA VAL A 38 10.24 -9.44 -0.39
C VAL A 38 9.65 -8.77 0.85
N MET A 39 8.54 -9.31 1.35
CA MET A 39 7.90 -8.82 2.57
C MET A 39 8.76 -9.11 3.79
N GLN A 40 9.07 -8.08 4.58
CA GLN A 40 9.92 -8.20 5.77
C GLN A 40 9.16 -8.68 7.01
N ARG A 41 7.83 -8.50 7.02
CA ARG A 41 6.94 -8.88 8.11
C ARG A 41 5.58 -9.25 7.54
N GLU A 42 4.84 -10.07 8.27
CA GLU A 42 3.45 -10.37 7.92
C GLU A 42 2.63 -9.08 7.86
N SER A 43 1.84 -8.94 6.80
CA SER A 43 0.99 -7.78 6.58
C SER A 43 -0.14 -8.13 5.63
N SER A 44 -1.38 -7.89 6.05
CA SER A 44 -2.55 -8.03 5.16
C SER A 44 -2.44 -7.13 3.94
N ALA A 45 -2.05 -5.86 4.13
CA ALA A 45 -1.85 -4.91 3.04
C ALA A 45 -0.75 -5.37 2.08
N GLY A 46 0.37 -5.90 2.60
CA GLY A 46 1.46 -6.43 1.77
C GLY A 46 1.02 -7.63 0.93
N LEU A 47 0.31 -8.59 1.54
CA LEU A 47 -0.21 -9.76 0.83
C LEU A 47 -1.24 -9.38 -0.25
N ARG A 48 -2.14 -8.43 0.07
CA ARG A 48 -3.12 -7.89 -0.90
C ARG A 48 -2.41 -7.24 -2.09
N GLN A 49 -1.42 -6.38 -1.83
CA GLN A 49 -0.64 -5.72 -2.87
C GLN A 49 0.11 -6.73 -3.75
N LEU A 50 0.68 -7.78 -3.15
CA LEU A 50 1.36 -8.85 -3.88
C LEU A 50 0.41 -9.60 -4.82
N LEU A 51 -0.79 -9.96 -4.34
CA LEU A 51 -1.82 -10.61 -5.16
C LEU A 51 -2.28 -9.70 -6.31
N ASP A 52 -2.66 -8.46 -6.00
CA ASP A 52 -3.14 -7.50 -6.99
C ASP A 52 -2.07 -7.22 -8.07
N HIS A 53 -0.82 -7.06 -7.64
CA HIS A 53 0.33 -6.88 -8.53
C HIS A 53 0.50 -8.10 -9.44
N THR A 54 0.49 -9.30 -8.87
CA THR A 54 0.61 -10.55 -9.63
C THR A 54 -0.49 -10.66 -10.67
N GLU A 55 -1.76 -10.52 -10.27
CA GLU A 55 -2.89 -10.66 -11.17
C GLU A 55 -2.90 -9.60 -12.27
N LYS A 56 -2.48 -8.36 -11.97
CA LYS A 56 -2.34 -7.29 -12.96
C LYS A 56 -1.36 -7.71 -14.07
N HIS A 57 -0.18 -8.19 -13.70
CA HIS A 57 0.85 -8.57 -14.65
C HIS A 57 0.50 -9.86 -15.41
N VAL A 58 -0.07 -10.86 -14.74
CA VAL A 58 -0.57 -12.09 -15.40
C VAL A 58 -1.70 -11.78 -16.39
N ARG A 59 -2.65 -10.91 -16.02
CA ARG A 59 -3.70 -10.46 -16.95
C ARG A 59 -3.15 -9.74 -18.17
N ALA A 60 -2.12 -8.91 -18.00
CA ALA A 60 -1.47 -8.21 -19.11
C ALA A 60 -0.75 -9.19 -20.05
N LEU A 61 0.00 -10.14 -19.50
CA LEU A 61 0.69 -11.19 -20.27
C LEU A 61 -0.29 -12.05 -21.07
N ARG A 62 -1.42 -12.43 -20.46
CA ARG A 62 -2.50 -13.14 -21.18
C ARG A 62 -3.07 -12.33 -22.35
N LYS A 63 -3.22 -11.01 -22.20
CA LYS A 63 -3.65 -10.12 -23.31
C LYS A 63 -2.60 -10.01 -24.42
N LEU A 64 -1.33 -10.18 -24.09
CA LEU A 64 -0.22 -10.20 -25.06
C LEU A 64 -0.10 -11.54 -25.80
N GLY A 65 -0.86 -12.57 -25.39
CA GLY A 65 -0.90 -13.89 -26.01
C GLY A 65 -0.11 -14.97 -25.28
N GLU A 66 0.43 -14.67 -24.10
CA GLU A 66 1.20 -15.64 -23.33
C GLU A 66 0.30 -16.72 -22.69
N PRO A 67 0.75 -17.98 -22.62
CA PRO A 67 -0.04 -19.13 -22.13
C PRO A 67 -0.08 -19.19 -20.59
N THR A 68 -0.50 -18.11 -19.93
CA THR A 68 -0.41 -17.95 -18.47
C THR A 68 -1.20 -19.01 -17.67
N GLY A 69 -2.17 -19.69 -18.29
CA GLY A 69 -2.93 -20.77 -17.64
C GLY A 69 -2.10 -21.99 -17.25
N GLN A 70 -0.91 -22.16 -17.83
CA GLN A 70 -0.01 -23.28 -17.54
C GLN A 70 1.10 -22.91 -16.54
N TRP A 71 1.16 -21.65 -16.11
CA TRP A 71 2.27 -21.13 -15.31
C TRP A 71 2.07 -21.27 -13.81
N GLY A 72 1.00 -21.96 -13.38
CA GLY A 72 0.61 -22.04 -11.97
C GLY A 72 1.76 -22.36 -11.03
N THR A 73 2.48 -23.46 -11.26
CA THR A 73 3.62 -23.88 -10.42
C THR A 73 4.74 -22.84 -10.37
N ILE A 74 5.05 -22.19 -11.50
CA ILE A 74 6.10 -21.17 -11.57
C ILE A 74 5.68 -19.91 -10.82
N LEU A 75 4.41 -19.49 -10.99
CA LEU A 75 3.85 -18.34 -10.28
C LEU A 75 3.84 -18.58 -8.77
N VAL A 76 3.39 -19.75 -8.31
CA VAL A 76 3.45 -20.11 -6.88
C VAL A 76 4.88 -19.99 -6.36
N HIS A 77 5.87 -20.53 -7.07
CA HIS A 77 7.26 -20.43 -6.65
C HIS A 77 7.78 -18.97 -6.57
N ILE A 78 7.49 -18.15 -7.57
CA ILE A 78 7.91 -16.74 -7.60
C ILE A 78 7.26 -15.96 -6.45
N ILE A 79 5.96 -16.13 -6.23
CA ILE A 79 5.18 -15.35 -5.26
C ILE A 79 5.51 -15.79 -3.83
N THR A 80 5.66 -17.10 -3.58
CA THR A 80 6.08 -17.61 -2.25
C THR A 80 7.48 -17.14 -1.86
N ALA A 81 8.38 -16.89 -2.82
CA ALA A 81 9.67 -16.26 -2.57
C ALA A 81 9.55 -14.79 -2.12
N LYS A 82 8.39 -14.16 -2.28
CA LYS A 82 8.10 -12.78 -1.83
C LYS A 82 7.45 -12.72 -0.45
N PHE A 83 7.05 -13.87 0.10
CA PHE A 83 6.45 -13.93 1.42
C PHE A 83 7.46 -13.63 2.52
N ASP A 84 6.96 -13.09 3.63
CA ASP A 84 7.71 -13.06 4.88
C ASP A 84 7.84 -14.48 5.43
N ASN A 85 8.81 -14.69 6.32
CA ASN A 85 9.12 -16.01 6.86
C ASN A 85 7.93 -16.68 7.57
N ILE A 86 7.05 -15.90 8.22
CA ILE A 86 5.88 -16.46 8.93
C ILE A 86 4.87 -16.94 7.90
N THR A 87 4.48 -16.09 6.96
CA THR A 87 3.51 -16.47 5.92
C THR A 87 4.01 -17.62 5.06
N LYS A 88 5.30 -17.63 4.71
CA LYS A 88 5.93 -18.75 3.99
C LYS A 88 5.81 -20.05 4.78
N ARG A 89 6.14 -20.05 6.08
CA ARG A 89 5.99 -21.24 6.91
C ARG A 89 4.55 -21.74 6.97
N GLU A 90 3.57 -20.84 7.14
CA GLU A 90 2.16 -21.21 7.15
C GLU A 90 1.70 -21.80 5.80
N TRP A 91 2.24 -21.29 4.69
CA TRP A 91 2.01 -21.86 3.36
C TRP A 91 2.57 -23.29 3.28
N GLU A 92 3.83 -23.50 3.64
CA GLU A 92 4.46 -24.83 3.61
C GLU A 92 3.77 -25.83 4.55
N ASN A 93 3.17 -25.36 5.65
CA ASN A 93 2.37 -26.22 6.53
C ASN A 93 1.02 -26.63 5.90
N LYS A 94 0.39 -25.73 5.12
CA LYS A 94 -0.89 -26.01 4.44
C LYS A 94 -0.68 -26.80 3.16
N ALA A 95 0.36 -26.49 2.41
CA ALA A 95 0.76 -27.22 1.22
C ALA A 95 1.25 -28.61 1.65
N SER A 96 0.55 -29.66 1.22
CA SER A 96 0.94 -31.04 1.52
C SER A 96 2.37 -31.29 1.05
N ALA A 97 3.20 -31.90 1.89
CA ALA A 97 4.58 -32.25 1.53
C ALA A 97 4.68 -33.27 0.37
N ARG A 98 3.56 -33.87 -0.07
CA ARG A 98 3.53 -34.97 -1.04
C ARG A 98 3.01 -34.59 -2.42
N GLU A 99 2.32 -33.46 -2.57
CA GLU A 99 1.68 -33.06 -3.83
C GLU A 99 1.89 -31.58 -4.10
N VAL A 100 2.11 -31.23 -5.37
CA VAL A 100 2.26 -29.84 -5.80
C VAL A 100 0.90 -29.15 -5.70
N ALA A 101 0.81 -28.15 -4.82
CA ALA A 101 -0.39 -27.34 -4.68
C ALA A 101 -0.72 -26.61 -5.99
N THR A 102 -2.01 -26.52 -6.32
CA THR A 102 -2.47 -25.79 -7.50
C THR A 102 -2.36 -24.28 -7.30
N TYR A 103 -2.39 -23.53 -8.40
CA TYR A 103 -2.38 -22.07 -8.32
C TYR A 103 -3.62 -21.54 -7.63
N GLU A 104 -4.78 -22.17 -7.83
CA GLU A 104 -6.03 -21.81 -7.16
C GLU A 104 -5.91 -22.00 -5.65
N GLN A 105 -5.40 -23.15 -5.19
CA GLN A 105 -5.19 -23.41 -3.77
C GLN A 105 -4.23 -22.40 -3.11
N PHE A 106 -3.22 -21.97 -3.86
CA PHE A 106 -2.29 -20.94 -3.43
C PHE A 106 -2.94 -19.56 -3.28
N ILE A 107 -3.76 -19.16 -4.26
CA ILE A 107 -4.52 -17.91 -4.21
C ILE A 107 -5.49 -17.92 -3.03
N ASP A 108 -6.26 -19.01 -2.87
CA ASP A 108 -7.21 -19.17 -1.77
C ASP A 108 -6.51 -19.03 -0.41
N PHE A 109 -5.38 -19.73 -0.22
CA PHE A 109 -4.56 -19.56 0.99
C PHE A 109 -4.14 -18.11 1.24
N THR A 110 -3.67 -17.42 0.20
CA THR A 110 -3.13 -16.06 0.35
C THR A 110 -4.25 -15.07 0.69
N ILE A 111 -5.44 -15.27 0.12
CA ILE A 111 -6.66 -14.50 0.46
C ILE A 111 -7.10 -14.80 1.90
N ASP A 112 -7.18 -16.07 2.29
CA ASP A 112 -7.52 -16.48 3.66
C ASP A 112 -6.58 -15.82 4.69
N ARG A 113 -5.27 -15.83 4.39
CA ARG A 113 -4.24 -15.23 5.24
C ARG A 113 -4.39 -13.71 5.33
N CYS A 114 -4.72 -13.04 4.22
CA CYS A 114 -5.05 -11.61 4.22
C CYS A 114 -6.20 -11.30 5.17
N VAL A 115 -7.34 -11.99 4.99
CA VAL A 115 -8.58 -11.75 5.75
C VAL A 115 -8.37 -12.03 7.24
N MET A 116 -7.63 -13.09 7.57
CA MET A 116 -7.29 -13.41 8.96
C MET A 116 -6.45 -12.29 9.61
N LEU A 117 -5.42 -11.79 8.92
CA LEU A 117 -4.59 -10.69 9.43
C LEU A 117 -5.39 -9.39 9.60
N GLU A 118 -6.34 -9.10 8.72
CA GLU A 118 -7.24 -7.95 8.85
C GLU A 118 -8.15 -8.06 10.06
N THR A 119 -8.73 -9.24 10.26
CA THR A 119 -9.60 -9.52 11.42
C THR A 119 -8.83 -9.30 12.73
N LEU A 120 -7.61 -9.83 12.83
CA LEU A 120 -6.75 -9.64 14.01
C LEU A 120 -6.36 -8.17 14.25
N GLN A 121 -6.19 -7.38 13.19
CA GLN A 121 -5.90 -5.94 13.32
C GLN A 121 -7.12 -5.17 13.83
N LEU A 122 -8.32 -5.51 13.35
CA LEU A 122 -9.57 -4.91 13.84
C LEU A 122 -9.78 -5.19 15.33
N ASP A 123 -9.49 -6.40 15.80
CA ASP A 123 -9.68 -6.74 17.22
C ASP A 123 -8.69 -6.00 18.13
N LYS A 124 -7.43 -5.85 17.72
CA LYS A 124 -6.46 -4.97 18.42
C LYS A 124 -6.96 -3.53 18.56
N SER A 125 -7.59 -3.00 17.50
CA SER A 125 -8.14 -1.64 17.51
C SER A 125 -9.33 -1.46 18.45
N LYS A 126 -10.15 -2.51 18.65
CA LYS A 126 -11.26 -2.52 19.61
C LYS A 126 -10.76 -2.58 21.05
N SER A 127 -9.77 -3.45 21.34
CA SER A 127 -9.18 -3.56 22.68
C SER A 127 -8.46 -2.28 23.12
N ALA A 128 -7.83 -1.54 22.19
CA ALA A 128 -7.21 -0.25 22.48
C ALA A 128 -8.21 0.86 22.84
N LYS A 129 -9.43 0.82 22.29
CA LYS A 129 -10.50 1.79 22.60
C LYS A 129 -11.22 1.51 23.92
N SER A 130 -11.11 0.31 24.48
CA SER A 130 -11.74 -0.03 25.77
C SER A 130 -10.89 0.30 27.01
N GLN A 131 -9.67 0.81 26.86
CA GLN A 131 -8.78 1.16 27.99
C GLN A 131 -8.69 2.67 28.31
N SER A 132 -9.56 3.52 27.74
CA SER A 132 -9.51 4.98 28.00
C SER A 132 -10.57 5.53 28.96
N ASN A 133 -11.22 4.69 29.78
CA ASN A 133 -12.16 5.16 30.80
C ASN A 133 -11.67 4.77 32.19
N ASP A 134 -10.74 5.56 32.73
CA ASP A 134 -10.55 5.64 34.19
C ASP A 134 -10.48 7.12 34.62
N PRO A 135 -11.50 7.64 35.32
CA PRO A 135 -11.43 8.93 35.99
C PRO A 135 -11.11 8.70 37.48
N LYS A 136 -9.85 8.93 37.89
CA LYS A 136 -9.36 9.17 39.26
C LYS A 136 -7.84 9.35 39.18
N SER A 137 -7.14 10.23 39.90
CA SER A 137 -7.42 11.17 40.97
C SER A 137 -6.19 12.11 40.98
N ILE A 138 -6.39 13.36 41.37
CA ILE A 138 -5.33 14.27 41.78
C ILE A 138 -4.47 13.59 42.86
N ASN A 139 -3.15 13.54 42.68
CA ASN A 139 -2.23 13.76 43.79
C ASN A 139 -0.89 14.34 43.31
N VAL A 140 -0.51 15.44 43.95
CA VAL A 140 0.69 16.23 43.72
C VAL A 140 1.87 15.58 44.42
N ASN A 141 3.00 15.35 43.74
CA ASN A 141 4.28 15.79 44.29
C ASN A 141 5.40 15.92 43.24
N LYS A 142 6.10 17.04 43.32
CA LYS A 142 7.18 17.51 42.44
C LYS A 142 8.47 16.71 42.68
N LYS A 143 9.26 16.47 41.62
CA LYS A 143 10.74 16.65 41.64
C LYS A 143 11.25 17.09 40.26
N SER A 144 12.14 18.08 40.30
CA SER A 144 12.71 18.88 39.20
C SER A 144 13.82 18.18 38.42
N VAL A 145 14.00 18.56 37.16
CA VAL A 145 15.31 18.64 36.50
C VAL A 145 15.39 19.93 35.68
N ALA A 146 16.58 20.54 35.70
CA ALA A 146 16.85 21.95 35.47
C ALA A 146 16.81 22.41 34.00
N ALA A 147 16.63 23.71 33.82
CA ALA A 147 16.51 24.43 32.56
C ALA A 147 17.85 24.59 31.81
N VAL A 148 17.78 24.57 30.48
CA VAL A 148 18.75 25.25 29.60
C VAL A 148 18.16 26.63 29.26
N THR A 149 18.96 27.66 29.49
CA THR A 149 18.64 29.06 29.29
C THR A 149 18.57 29.42 27.81
N ALA A 150 17.39 29.79 27.33
CA ALA A 150 17.23 30.77 26.27
C ALA A 150 16.16 31.74 26.75
N GLU A 151 16.41 33.04 26.65
CA GLU A 151 15.57 34.12 27.16
C GLU A 151 14.17 34.08 26.50
N ALA A 152 13.26 33.34 27.11
CA ALA A 152 11.88 33.22 26.67
C ALA A 152 11.07 34.41 27.21
N ARG A 153 10.56 35.23 26.29
CA ARG A 153 9.48 36.19 26.56
C ARG A 153 8.22 35.45 27.04
N PRO A 154 7.38 36.06 27.88
CA PRO A 154 6.20 35.40 28.44
C PRO A 154 5.23 34.93 27.34
N ASP A 155 4.60 33.77 27.57
CA ASP A 155 3.59 33.13 26.72
C ASP A 155 2.35 34.03 26.51
N GLU A 156 2.48 35.03 25.66
CA GLU A 156 1.37 35.82 25.13
C GLU A 156 1.12 35.39 23.69
N CYS A 157 -0.15 35.25 23.30
CA CYS A 157 -0.47 34.96 21.91
C CYS A 157 0.12 36.05 21.00
N LEU A 158 1.01 35.66 20.09
CA LEU A 158 1.75 36.58 19.20
C LEU A 158 0.86 37.44 18.28
N ALA A 159 -0.43 37.12 18.17
CA ALA A 159 -1.39 37.84 17.33
C ALA A 159 -2.18 38.93 18.09
N CYS A 160 -2.46 38.76 19.38
CA CYS A 160 -3.33 39.68 20.12
C CYS A 160 -2.73 40.18 21.45
N SER A 161 -1.65 39.56 21.94
CA SER A 161 -0.97 39.89 23.21
C SER A 161 -1.90 39.93 24.44
N GLN A 162 -3.09 39.32 24.36
CA GLN A 162 -4.14 39.42 25.41
C GLN A 162 -4.35 38.13 26.21
N GLY A 163 -3.52 37.10 26.01
CA GLY A 163 -3.53 35.93 26.87
C GLY A 163 -3.05 34.63 26.23
N LYS A 164 -3.26 33.52 26.95
CA LYS A 164 -2.84 32.17 26.58
C LYS A 164 -3.98 31.42 25.88
N HIS A 165 -4.00 31.44 24.56
CA HIS A 165 -4.94 30.65 23.76
C HIS A 165 -4.30 30.17 22.45
N ARG A 166 -4.90 29.13 21.84
CA ARG A 166 -4.51 28.65 20.51
C ARG A 166 -5.05 29.61 19.45
N LEU A 167 -4.32 29.81 18.34
CA LEU A 167 -4.65 30.79 17.30
C LEU A 167 -6.07 30.64 16.73
N TYR A 168 -6.60 29.42 16.63
CA TYR A 168 -7.96 29.16 16.11
C TYR A 168 -9.08 29.57 17.08
N SER A 169 -8.76 29.92 18.34
CA SER A 169 -9.72 30.33 19.36
C SER A 169 -9.90 31.85 19.44
N LEU A 170 -9.25 32.61 18.55
CA LEU A 170 -9.45 34.05 18.42
C LEU A 170 -10.81 34.34 17.78
N SER A 171 -11.62 35.15 18.45
CA SER A 171 -12.96 35.56 18.00
C SER A 171 -12.96 36.45 16.75
N ASP A 172 -11.81 37.01 16.36
CA ASP A 172 -11.64 37.87 15.17
C ASP A 172 -10.87 37.17 14.02
N PHE A 173 -10.88 35.84 13.96
CA PHE A 173 -10.32 35.14 12.79
C PHE A 173 -11.20 35.44 11.56
N PRO A 174 -10.69 36.12 10.50
CA PRO A 174 -11.49 36.32 9.30
C PRO A 174 -11.75 34.94 8.69
N GLN A 175 -13.03 34.58 8.56
CA GLN A 175 -13.41 33.41 7.80
C GLN A 175 -12.83 33.58 6.39
N PHE A 176 -12.08 32.57 5.93
CA PHE A 176 -11.62 32.54 4.55
C PHE A 176 -12.82 32.15 3.68
N ASN A 177 -13.55 33.16 3.23
CA ASN A 177 -14.68 33.01 2.33
C ASN A 177 -14.09 32.74 0.93
N SER A 178 -14.13 31.49 0.47
CA SER A 178 -13.93 31.19 -0.94
C SER A 178 -15.15 31.68 -1.73
N SER A 179 -15.08 32.88 -2.30
CA SER A 179 -16.03 33.37 -3.30
C SER A 179 -15.28 33.65 -4.59
N GLY A 180 -15.66 32.90 -5.63
CA GLY A 180 -14.99 32.88 -6.92
C GLY A 180 -15.07 34.18 -7.71
N GLU A 181 -14.13 34.32 -8.63
CA GLU A 181 -14.23 35.24 -9.75
C GLU A 181 -14.52 34.46 -11.02
N ARG A 182 -15.35 35.10 -11.85
CA ARG A 182 -15.84 34.70 -13.16
C ARG A 182 -14.73 34.69 -14.20
#